data_AF-A0A7S1MNM0-F1
#
_entry.id   AF-A0A7S1MNM0-F1
#
_cell.length_a   1.000
_cell.length_b   1.000
_cell.length_c   1.000
_cell.angle_alpha   90.00
_cell.angle_beta   90.00
_cell.angle_gamma   90.00
#
_symmetry.space_group_name_H-M   'P 1'
#
loop_
_entity.id
_entity.type
_entity.pdbx_description
1 polymer ?
#
loop_
_entity_poly.entity_id
_entity_poly.type
_entity_poly.pdbx_seq_one_letter_code
_entity_poly.pdbx_strand_id
1 'polypeptide(L)'
;LPFKCRTLAEAASADVEVREAPKPEGGKCEVLFPVGMPEQGFFDWVDHFVEQNPSYTELSDRKIAEWAIKSGIWKPKSPQGGGGGSNDKVEVKFGLPMLDDLSVRRVLAAISPTQQRNYIVPELRENLVSEARKEALARFGGPE
;
A
#
# COMPACT_ATOMS: atom_id res chain seq x y z
N LEU A 1 -32.11 4.14 22.67
CA LEU A 1 -31.16 5.11 23.27
C LEU A 1 -31.16 6.36 22.38
N PRO A 2 -31.47 7.56 22.88
CA PRO A 2 -31.42 8.77 22.07
C PRO A 2 -29.97 9.24 21.97
N PHE A 3 -29.17 8.62 21.11
CA PHE A 3 -27.84 9.11 20.78
C PHE A 3 -27.85 9.67 19.35
N LYS A 4 -27.17 10.80 19.14
CA LYS A 4 -27.02 11.43 17.83
C LYS A 4 -25.66 11.03 17.27
N CYS A 5 -25.65 10.22 16.21
CA CYS A 5 -24.42 9.85 15.51
C CYS A 5 -23.97 11.03 14.65
N ARG A 6 -22.85 11.69 15.02
CA ARG A 6 -22.29 12.81 14.26
C ARG A 6 -21.44 12.27 13.11
N THR A 7 -21.61 12.85 11.92
CA THR A 7 -20.80 12.46 10.75
C THR A 7 -19.45 13.20 10.77
N LEU A 8 -18.50 12.76 9.96
CA LEU A 8 -17.16 13.39 9.85
C LEU A 8 -17.27 14.87 9.42
N ALA A 9 -18.34 15.26 8.73
CA ALA A 9 -18.65 16.65 8.39
C ALA A 9 -19.04 17.52 9.60
N GLU A 10 -19.48 16.91 10.70
CA GLU A 10 -19.81 17.58 11.97
C GLU A 10 -18.66 17.51 12.99
N ALA A 11 -17.48 17.00 12.60
CA ALA A 11 -16.30 16.99 13.45
C ALA A 11 -15.80 18.44 13.68
N ALA A 12 -15.39 18.76 14.91
CA ALA A 12 -14.87 20.09 15.20
C ALA A 12 -13.53 20.30 14.51
N SER A 13 -13.23 21.54 14.10
CA SER A 13 -11.95 21.86 13.45
C SER A 13 -10.72 21.52 14.32
N ALA A 14 -10.89 21.46 15.65
CA ALA A 14 -9.85 21.04 16.58
C ALA A 14 -9.55 19.53 16.52
N ASP A 15 -10.48 18.72 15.99
CA ASP A 15 -10.39 17.26 15.91
C ASP A 15 -10.03 16.78 14.49
N VAL A 16 -9.84 17.70 13.52
CA VAL A 16 -9.59 17.39 12.11
C VAL A 16 -8.30 18.05 11.62
N GLU A 17 -7.34 17.23 11.17
CA GLU A 17 -6.13 17.68 10.48
C GLU A 17 -6.27 17.37 8.98
N VAL A 18 -6.31 18.41 8.15
CA VAL A 18 -6.26 18.22 6.69
C VAL A 18 -4.79 18.06 6.29
N ARG A 19 -4.35 16.81 6.13
CA ARG A 19 -3.05 16.53 5.54
C ARG A 19 -3.14 16.62 4.02
N GLU A 20 -2.44 17.58 3.44
CA GLU A 20 -2.28 17.62 1.99
C GLU A 20 -1.60 16.33 1.53
N ALA A 21 -2.15 15.71 0.49
CA ALA A 21 -1.48 14.59 -0.14
C ALA A 21 -0.13 15.06 -0.70
N PRO A 22 0.95 14.27 -0.57
CA PRO A 22 2.23 14.60 -1.18
C PRO A 22 2.01 14.74 -2.68
N LYS A 23 2.16 15.97 -3.19
CA LYS A 23 1.99 16.28 -4.60
C LYS A 23 3.30 15.94 -5.33
N PRO A 24 3.24 15.29 -6.50
CA PRO A 24 4.41 15.07 -7.33
C PRO A 24 5.03 16.42 -7.74
N GLU A 25 6.34 16.57 -7.60
CA GLU A 25 7.05 17.73 -8.14
C GLU A 25 6.92 17.73 -9.67
N GLY A 26 6.37 18.82 -10.24
CA GLY A 26 6.21 18.96 -11.70
C GLY A 26 4.94 18.34 -12.30
N GLY A 27 3.98 17.89 -11.48
CA GLY A 27 2.65 17.46 -11.94
C GLY A 27 2.60 16.13 -12.69
N LYS A 28 3.75 15.50 -12.94
CA LYS A 28 3.85 14.17 -13.54
C LYS A 28 3.90 13.14 -12.42
N CYS A 29 3.00 12.17 -12.47
CA CYS A 29 3.01 11.04 -11.54
C CYS A 29 3.92 9.94 -12.11
N GLU A 30 4.85 9.46 -11.29
CA GLU A 30 5.75 8.36 -11.65
C GLU A 30 5.37 7.08 -10.90
N VAL A 31 5.42 5.95 -11.60
CA VAL A 31 5.20 4.63 -11.03
C VAL A 31 6.43 3.78 -11.25
N LEU A 32 7.11 3.43 -10.15
CA LEU A 32 8.34 2.68 -10.15
C LEU A 32 8.09 1.19 -9.89
N PHE A 33 8.60 0.33 -10.77
CA PHE A 33 8.61 -1.13 -10.63
C PHE A 33 10.05 -1.62 -10.45
N PRO A 34 10.58 -1.62 -9.22
CA PRO A 34 11.96 -2.00 -8.97
C PRO A 34 12.18 -3.50 -9.22
N VAL A 35 13.34 -3.85 -9.79
CA VAL A 35 13.75 -5.22 -10.07
C VAL A 35 14.97 -5.54 -9.23
N GLY A 36 14.94 -6.65 -8.49
CA GLY A 36 16.06 -7.08 -7.67
C GLY A 36 16.08 -8.57 -7.43
N MET A 37 17.20 -9.05 -6.92
CA MET A 37 17.39 -10.46 -6.60
C MET A 37 16.90 -10.77 -5.18
N PRO A 38 16.33 -11.96 -4.95
CA PRO A 38 16.01 -12.43 -3.60
C PRO A 38 17.25 -12.42 -2.69
N GLU A 39 17.06 -12.11 -1.41
CA GLU A 39 18.13 -12.11 -0.38
C GLU A 39 19.33 -11.18 -0.67
N GLN A 40 19.18 -10.20 -1.57
CA GLN A 40 20.22 -9.17 -1.84
C GLN A 40 19.80 -7.77 -1.38
N GLY A 41 19.01 -7.68 -0.31
CA GLY A 41 18.59 -6.39 0.27
C GLY A 41 17.59 -5.61 -0.59
N PHE A 42 16.76 -6.30 -1.39
CA PHE A 42 15.74 -5.65 -2.21
C PHE A 42 14.79 -4.77 -1.38
N PHE A 43 14.25 -5.30 -0.28
CA PHE A 43 13.35 -4.54 0.58
C PHE A 43 14.07 -3.45 1.38
N ASP A 44 15.33 -3.67 1.76
CA ASP A 44 16.16 -2.64 2.40
C ASP A 44 16.37 -1.45 1.46
N TRP A 45 16.59 -1.71 0.17
CA TRP A 45 16.67 -0.67 -0.86
C TRP A 45 15.34 0.05 -1.05
N VAL A 46 14.22 -0.67 -1.05
CA VAL A 46 12.87 -0.06 -1.14
C VAL A 46 12.63 0.87 0.05
N ASP A 47 12.96 0.41 1.27
CA ASP A 47 12.81 1.22 2.49
C ASP A 47 13.67 2.47 2.41
N HIS A 48 14.94 2.33 2.01
CA HIS A 48 15.84 3.46 1.81
C HIS A 48 15.34 4.45 0.74
N PHE A 49 14.78 3.94 -0.37
CA PHE A 49 14.25 4.77 -1.45
C PHE A 49 13.04 5.60 -0.99
N VAL A 50 12.11 4.99 -0.24
CA VAL A 50 10.91 5.67 0.29
C VAL A 50 11.30 6.70 1.36
N GLU A 51 12.30 6.41 2.19
CA GLU A 51 12.84 7.37 3.15
C GLU A 51 13.45 8.61 2.46
N GLN A 52 14.18 8.40 1.37
CA GLN A 52 14.79 9.49 0.58
C GLN A 52 13.77 10.25 -0.27
N ASN A 53 12.68 9.59 -0.68
CA ASN A 53 11.67 10.17 -1.55
C ASN A 53 10.27 10.06 -0.90
N PRO A 54 9.96 10.89 0.11
CA PRO A 54 8.68 10.84 0.82
C PRO A 54 7.43 11.06 -0.05
N SER A 55 7.60 11.55 -1.28
CA SER A 55 6.53 11.67 -2.26
C SER A 55 6.00 10.33 -2.76
N TYR A 56 6.81 9.27 -2.69
CA TYR A 56 6.45 7.95 -3.18
C TYR A 56 5.62 7.19 -2.14
N THR A 57 4.45 6.72 -2.55
CA THR A 57 3.63 5.82 -1.77
C THR A 57 3.92 4.38 -2.19
N GLU A 58 4.26 3.54 -1.23
CA GLU A 58 4.50 2.12 -1.48
C GLU A 58 3.18 1.33 -1.57
N LEU A 59 3.03 0.54 -2.65
CA LEU A 59 1.93 -0.40 -2.86
C LEU A 59 2.44 -1.84 -2.72
N SER A 60 2.35 -2.41 -1.52
CA SER A 60 2.83 -3.76 -1.19
C SER A 60 1.99 -4.41 -0.10
N ASP A 61 2.10 -5.73 0.07
CA ASP A 61 1.37 -6.45 1.13
C ASP A 61 1.74 -5.99 2.53
N ARG A 62 3.04 -5.71 2.76
CA ARG A 62 3.50 -5.20 4.05
C ARG A 62 2.85 -3.86 4.38
N LYS A 63 2.66 -2.98 3.38
CA LYS A 63 1.99 -1.68 3.57
C LYS A 63 0.49 -1.84 3.76
N ILE A 64 -0.15 -2.75 3.04
CA ILE A 64 -1.57 -3.09 3.25
C ILE A 64 -1.80 -3.56 4.69
N ALA A 65 -0.95 -4.44 5.20
CA ALA A 65 -1.03 -4.90 6.58
C ALA A 65 -0.79 -3.76 7.58
N GLU A 66 0.20 -2.90 7.33
CA GLU A 66 0.47 -1.72 8.15
C GLU A 66 -0.74 -0.76 8.19
N TRP A 67 -1.36 -0.51 7.04
CA TRP A 67 -2.56 0.33 6.94
C TRP A 67 -3.75 -0.30 7.66
N ALA A 68 -3.98 -1.60 7.52
CA ALA A 68 -5.04 -2.30 8.24
C ALA A 68 -4.90 -2.11 9.77
N ILE A 69 -3.69 -2.31 10.30
CA ILE A 69 -3.41 -2.12 11.74
C ILE A 69 -3.63 -0.66 12.14
N LYS A 70 -3.14 0.30 11.34
CA LYS A 70 -3.34 1.75 11.59
C LYS A 70 -4.81 2.15 11.52
N SER A 71 -5.62 1.49 10.70
CA SER A 71 -7.07 1.67 10.61
C SER A 71 -7.84 1.02 11.76
N GLY A 72 -7.16 0.49 12.77
CA GLY A 72 -7.78 -0.10 13.97
C GLY A 72 -8.22 -1.56 13.79
N ILE A 73 -7.80 -2.22 12.70
CA ILE A 73 -8.07 -3.65 12.51
C ILE A 73 -7.14 -4.42 13.45
N TRP A 74 -7.76 -5.07 14.43
CA TRP A 74 -7.03 -5.87 15.39
C TRP A 74 -6.41 -7.10 14.72
N LYS A 75 -5.13 -7.35 14.98
CA LYS A 75 -4.44 -8.57 14.57
C LYS A 75 -4.56 -9.60 15.70
N PRO A 76 -5.31 -10.70 15.51
CA PRO A 76 -5.30 -11.81 16.46
C PRO A 76 -3.89 -12.32 16.66
N LYS A 77 -3.47 -12.49 17.92
CA LYS A 77 -2.27 -13.28 18.23
C LYS A 77 -2.58 -14.72 17.82
N SER A 78 -1.92 -15.21 16.79
CA SER A 78 -2.05 -16.61 16.39
C SER A 78 -1.57 -17.52 17.54
N PRO A 79 -2.32 -18.59 17.90
CA PRO A 79 -1.90 -19.54 18.94
C PRO A 79 -0.61 -20.28 18.58
N GLN A 80 -0.33 -20.42 17.28
CA GLN A 80 0.95 -20.82 16.72
C GLN A 80 1.72 -19.54 16.41
N GLY A 81 2.83 -19.30 17.11
CA GLY A 81 3.64 -18.08 17.00
C GLY A 81 3.84 -17.65 15.54
N GLY A 82 3.56 -16.37 15.27
CA GLY A 82 3.55 -15.80 13.93
C GLY A 82 4.87 -15.99 13.20
N GLY A 83 4.89 -16.95 12.27
CA GLY A 83 6.07 -17.32 11.48
C GLY A 83 5.69 -18.02 10.18
N GLY A 84 4.71 -17.47 9.45
CA GLY A 84 4.40 -17.86 8.08
C GLY A 84 4.49 -16.63 7.18
N GLY A 85 5.08 -16.77 5.99
CA GLY A 85 5.22 -15.68 5.00
C GLY A 85 6.67 -15.36 4.61
N SER A 86 6.81 -14.51 3.59
CA SER A 86 8.08 -13.92 3.16
C SER A 86 8.03 -12.40 3.29
N ASN A 87 9.17 -11.72 3.14
CA ASN A 87 9.21 -10.25 3.11
C ASN A 87 8.37 -9.65 1.96
N ASP A 88 8.17 -10.43 0.90
CA ASP A 88 7.33 -10.07 -0.26
C ASP A 88 5.84 -10.38 -0.02
N LYS A 89 5.55 -11.50 0.64
CA LYS A 89 4.19 -12.00 0.93
C LYS A 89 4.05 -12.19 2.43
N VAL A 90 3.75 -11.10 3.13
CA VAL A 90 3.53 -11.14 4.58
C VAL A 90 2.21 -11.85 4.85
N GLU A 91 2.25 -12.99 5.56
CA GLU A 91 1.03 -13.67 5.99
C GLU A 91 0.44 -12.91 7.19
N VAL A 92 -0.73 -12.31 6.98
CA VAL A 92 -1.47 -11.66 8.07
C VAL A 92 -2.90 -12.12 8.06
N LYS A 93 -3.31 -12.77 9.16
CA LYS A 93 -4.69 -13.23 9.37
C LYS A 93 -5.37 -12.25 10.31
N PHE A 94 -6.12 -11.31 9.74
CA PHE A 94 -6.97 -10.36 10.45
C PHE A 94 -8.35 -10.94 10.78
N GLY A 95 -8.71 -12.11 10.23
CA GLY A 95 -10.05 -12.69 10.37
C GLY A 95 -11.08 -11.99 9.46
N LEU A 96 -10.59 -11.22 8.49
CA LEU A 96 -11.39 -10.52 7.49
C LEU A 96 -11.07 -11.13 6.12
N PRO A 97 -12.02 -11.81 5.46
CA PRO A 97 -11.75 -12.54 4.22
C PRO A 97 -10.97 -11.73 3.19
N MET A 98 -11.34 -10.46 2.98
CA MET A 98 -10.74 -9.59 1.96
C MET A 98 -9.30 -9.16 2.24
N LEU A 99 -8.87 -9.20 3.50
CA LEU A 99 -7.49 -8.92 3.90
C LEU A 99 -6.68 -10.21 3.96
N ASP A 100 -7.29 -11.29 4.44
CA ASP A 100 -6.65 -12.58 4.61
C ASP A 100 -6.36 -13.26 3.25
N ASP A 101 -7.20 -13.04 2.24
CA ASP A 101 -7.01 -13.52 0.86
C ASP A 101 -6.35 -12.51 -0.08
N LEU A 102 -5.96 -11.33 0.45
CA LEU A 102 -5.38 -10.20 -0.28
C LEU A 102 -6.21 -9.70 -1.47
N SER A 103 -7.51 -10.00 -1.53
CA SER A 103 -8.41 -9.49 -2.60
C SER A 103 -8.57 -7.97 -2.55
N VAL A 104 -8.26 -7.32 -1.41
CA VAL A 104 -8.13 -5.85 -1.30
C VAL A 104 -7.14 -5.26 -2.31
N ARG A 105 -6.15 -6.04 -2.80
CA ARG A 105 -5.25 -5.64 -3.89
C ARG A 105 -6.01 -5.22 -5.14
N ARG A 106 -7.16 -5.83 -5.44
CA ARG A 106 -7.99 -5.49 -6.61
C ARG A 106 -8.57 -4.08 -6.48
N VAL A 107 -9.01 -3.72 -5.28
CA VAL A 107 -9.53 -2.38 -4.98
C VAL A 107 -8.41 -1.35 -5.08
N LEU A 108 -7.24 -1.64 -4.52
CA LEU A 108 -6.07 -0.76 -4.62
C LEU A 108 -5.62 -0.59 -6.07
N ALA A 109 -5.56 -1.67 -6.85
CA ALA A 109 -5.22 -1.61 -8.27
C ALA A 109 -6.20 -0.76 -9.10
N ALA A 110 -7.48 -0.69 -8.70
CA ALA A 110 -8.48 0.15 -9.36
C ALA A 110 -8.41 1.62 -8.93
N ILE A 111 -8.07 1.89 -7.66
CA ILE A 111 -8.10 3.24 -7.09
C ILE A 111 -6.75 3.96 -7.28
N SER A 112 -5.62 3.28 -7.12
CA SER A 112 -4.28 3.90 -7.21
C SER A 112 -4.06 4.71 -8.49
N PRO A 113 -4.46 4.25 -9.70
CA PRO A 113 -4.31 5.04 -10.93
C PRO A 113 -5.11 6.34 -10.97
N THR A 114 -6.18 6.46 -10.18
CA THR A 114 -7.05 7.65 -10.15
C THR A 114 -6.49 8.76 -9.25
N GLN A 115 -5.51 8.43 -8.41
CA GLN A 115 -4.86 9.37 -7.51
C GLN A 115 -3.60 9.92 -8.17
N GLN A 116 -3.44 11.25 -8.15
CA GLN A 116 -2.22 11.92 -8.64
C GLN A 116 -1.09 11.81 -7.61
N ARG A 117 -0.52 10.61 -7.46
CA ARG A 117 0.55 10.30 -6.51
C ARG A 117 1.66 9.50 -7.18
N ASN A 118 2.88 9.67 -6.68
CA ASN A 118 3.99 8.82 -7.08
C ASN A 118 3.86 7.47 -6.35
N TYR A 119 4.07 6.37 -7.07
CA TYR A 119 3.95 5.03 -6.53
C TYR A 119 5.23 4.23 -6.72
N ILE A 120 5.56 3.41 -5.74
CA ILE A 120 6.51 2.32 -5.88
C ILE A 120 5.76 1.01 -5.65
N VAL A 121 5.89 0.06 -6.58
CA VAL A 121 5.23 -1.25 -6.53
C VAL A 121 6.32 -2.32 -6.36
N PRO A 122 6.80 -2.57 -5.13
CA PRO A 122 7.87 -3.52 -4.88
C PRO A 122 7.31 -4.94 -4.79
N GLU A 123 7.30 -5.65 -5.92
CA GLU A 123 6.92 -7.07 -6.00
C GLU A 123 8.14 -7.86 -6.46
N LEU A 124 8.71 -8.72 -5.61
CA LEU A 124 9.98 -9.37 -5.91
C LEU A 124 9.87 -10.31 -7.13
N ARG A 125 8.88 -11.21 -7.13
CA ARG A 125 8.67 -12.19 -8.22
C ARG A 125 8.11 -11.53 -9.47
N GLU A 126 7.01 -10.80 -9.34
CA GLU A 126 6.30 -10.26 -10.49
C GLU A 126 7.13 -9.18 -11.20
N ASN A 127 7.95 -8.42 -10.46
CA ASN A 127 8.85 -7.47 -11.11
C ASN A 127 10.05 -8.15 -11.78
N LEU A 128 10.38 -9.42 -11.51
CA LEU A 128 11.38 -10.13 -12.32
C LEU A 128 10.82 -10.56 -13.69
N VAL A 129 9.51 -10.80 -13.78
CA VAL A 129 8.85 -11.24 -15.02
C VAL A 129 8.43 -10.03 -15.86
N SER A 130 9.06 -9.87 -17.03
CA SER A 130 8.79 -8.69 -17.89
C SER A 130 7.33 -8.55 -18.30
N GLU A 131 6.64 -9.64 -18.58
CA GLU A 131 5.23 -9.59 -19.00
C GLU A 131 4.30 -9.18 -17.85
N ALA A 132 4.56 -9.67 -16.64
CA ALA A 132 3.81 -9.27 -15.45
C ALA A 132 3.98 -7.77 -15.14
N ARG A 133 5.20 -7.22 -15.28
CA ARG A 133 5.44 -5.77 -15.15
C ARG A 133 4.63 -4.96 -16.17
N LYS A 134 4.61 -5.37 -17.43
CA LYS A 134 3.86 -4.67 -18.48
C LYS A 134 2.36 -4.67 -18.17
N GLU A 135 1.82 -5.81 -17.73
CA GLU A 135 0.41 -5.93 -17.34
C GLU A 135 0.08 -5.03 -16.14
N ALA A 136 0.95 -5.00 -15.12
CA ALA A 136 0.77 -4.14 -13.96
C ALA A 136 0.86 -2.65 -14.31
N LEU A 137 1.80 -2.28 -15.18
CA LEU A 137 1.97 -0.91 -15.66
C LEU A 137 0.77 -0.43 -16.49
N ALA A 138 0.16 -1.30 -17.31
CA ALA A 138 -0.99 -0.97 -18.15
C ALA A 138 -2.22 -0.49 -17.36
N ARG A 139 -2.27 -0.74 -16.04
CA ARG A 139 -3.34 -0.26 -15.15
C ARG A 139 -3.21 1.22 -14.82
N PHE A 140 -1.99 1.74 -14.85
CA PHE A 140 -1.73 3.16 -14.71
C PHE A 140 -1.87 3.77 -16.10
N GLY A 141 -2.85 4.66 -16.28
CA GLY A 141 -3.00 5.40 -17.52
C GLY A 141 -1.67 6.07 -17.85
N GLY A 142 -1.05 5.68 -18.96
CA GLY A 142 0.19 6.28 -19.44
C GLY A 142 0.02 7.79 -19.66
N PRO A 143 1.11 8.55 -19.76
CA PRO A 143 1.08 10.00 -19.76
C PRO A 143 0.27 10.55 -20.95
N GLU A 144 -0.63 11.50 -20.69
CA GLU A 144 -0.82 12.65 -21.61
C GLU A 144 0.33 13.65 -21.42
#